data_AF-A0A7Z9JY15-F1
#
_entry.id   AF-A0A7Z9JY15-F1
#
_cell.length_a   1.000
_cell.length_b   1.000
_cell.length_c   1.000
_cell.angle_alpha   90.00
_cell.angle_beta   90.00
_cell.angle_gamma   90.00
#
_symmetry.space_group_name_H-M   'P 1'
#
loop_
_entity.id
_entity.type
_entity.pdbx_description
1 polymer ?
#
loop_
_entity_poly.entity_id
_entity_poly.type
_entity_poly.pdbx_seq_one_letter_code
_entity_poly.pdbx_strand_id
1 'polypeptide(L)'
;WTFIFVWGFIALITFIDPGFYQRSFAGQSLKTVQRGILISVGFWVIFDCMTVLSGLYALAVLPVVETSPYLDLASLLLPPFAKGMFLVSLFAIVMSTVDSFTFISAYTIGRDLPTVLGLKLSDEKMIQLTRVGLGVTALFSICLALYFEYAVDIWYLVGSFVVPTLLIPLITGLYQIKIRNPLALLLLPPVIAICWYIYGITHPTIEGYPNYIWGLDPMYPGVAVSLVLFAVYKERKK
;
A
#
# COMPACT_ATOMS: atom_id res chain seq x y z
N TRP A 1 -11.97 -14.54 11.85
CA TRP A 1 -10.54 -14.89 11.94
C TRP A 1 -9.78 -14.66 10.65
N THR A 2 -10.31 -15.08 9.49
CA THR A 2 -9.69 -14.82 8.18
C THR A 2 -9.36 -13.34 7.96
N PHE A 3 -10.34 -12.46 8.20
CA PHE A 3 -10.14 -11.02 8.09
C PHE A 3 -8.97 -10.46 8.94
N ILE A 4 -8.75 -11.00 10.15
CA ILE A 4 -7.66 -10.57 11.04
C ILE A 4 -6.31 -10.90 10.44
N PHE A 5 -6.14 -12.12 9.93
CA PHE A 5 -4.90 -12.52 9.28
C PHE A 5 -4.68 -11.75 7.97
N VAL A 6 -5.75 -11.43 7.24
CA VAL A 6 -5.65 -10.61 6.04
C VAL A 6 -5.08 -9.23 6.39
N TRP A 7 -5.64 -8.54 7.38
CA TRP A 7 -5.07 -7.27 7.83
C TRP A 7 -3.64 -7.40 8.38
N GLY A 8 -3.32 -8.52 9.03
CA GLY A 8 -1.95 -8.82 9.46
C GLY A 8 -0.96 -8.94 8.28
N PHE A 9 -1.36 -9.56 7.18
CA PHE A 9 -0.56 -9.61 5.96
C PHE A 9 -0.50 -8.26 5.24
N ILE A 10 -1.59 -7.51 5.18
CA ILE A 10 -1.61 -6.16 4.63
C ILE A 10 -0.65 -5.26 5.40
N ALA A 11 -0.52 -5.40 6.72
CA ALA A 11 0.46 -4.66 7.50
C ALA A 11 1.92 -4.91 7.06
N LEU A 12 2.21 -6.03 6.39
CA LEU A 12 3.53 -6.31 5.82
C LEU A 12 3.82 -5.48 4.56
N ILE A 13 2.85 -4.72 4.03
CA ILE A 13 3.06 -3.82 2.89
C ILE A 13 4.15 -2.78 3.17
N THR A 14 4.33 -2.41 4.44
CA THR A 14 5.40 -1.50 4.87
C THR A 14 6.79 -2.02 4.48
N PHE A 15 6.99 -3.34 4.44
CA PHE A 15 8.28 -3.92 4.04
C PHE A 15 8.50 -3.87 2.54
N ILE A 16 7.45 -3.83 1.72
CA ILE A 16 7.56 -3.78 0.26
C ILE A 16 7.41 -2.36 -0.29
N ASP A 17 7.19 -1.37 0.57
CA ASP A 17 7.11 0.04 0.19
C ASP A 17 8.49 0.60 -0.20
N PRO A 18 8.69 1.06 -1.44
CA PRO A 18 9.97 1.64 -1.87
C PRO A 18 10.32 2.91 -1.10
N GLY A 19 9.33 3.67 -0.62
CA GLY A 19 9.53 4.90 0.15
C GLY A 19 10.23 4.64 1.49
N PHE A 20 10.00 3.49 2.11
CA PHE A 20 10.70 3.06 3.32
C PHE A 20 12.21 2.89 3.07
N TYR A 21 12.57 2.26 1.95
CA TYR A 21 13.97 2.07 1.56
C TYR A 21 14.65 3.37 1.16
N GLN A 22 13.99 4.22 0.38
CA GLN A 22 14.53 5.53 -0.01
C GLN A 22 14.92 6.36 1.21
N ARG A 23 14.03 6.44 2.22
CA ARG A 23 14.30 7.16 3.47
C ARG A 23 15.40 6.51 4.30
N SER A 24 15.43 5.18 4.34
CA SER A 24 16.47 4.43 5.06
C SER A 24 17.85 4.61 4.43
N PHE A 25 17.95 4.60 3.10
CA PHE A 25 19.21 4.76 2.37
C PHE A 25 19.71 6.22 2.34
N ALA A 26 18.82 7.20 2.52
CA ALA A 26 19.21 8.60 2.69
C ALA A 26 19.77 8.92 4.09
N GLY A 27 19.72 7.96 5.04
CA GLY A 27 20.21 8.14 6.40
C GLY A 27 21.74 8.22 6.47
N GLN A 28 22.25 9.10 7.34
CA GLN A 28 23.69 9.33 7.52
C GLN A 28 24.46 8.11 8.06
N SER A 29 23.81 7.26 8.86
CA SER A 29 24.41 6.06 9.44
C SER A 29 23.35 5.02 9.81
N LEU A 30 23.75 3.76 9.90
CA LEU A 30 22.87 2.67 10.33
C LEU A 30 22.22 2.94 11.69
N LYS A 31 22.99 3.48 12.65
CA LYS A 31 22.50 3.81 14.00
C LYS A 31 21.43 4.91 13.96
N THR A 32 21.61 5.91 13.10
CA THR A 32 20.62 6.97 12.89
C THR A 32 19.33 6.42 12.31
N VAL A 33 19.43 5.55 11.29
CA VAL A 33 18.27 4.92 10.64
C VAL A 33 17.49 4.04 11.62
N GLN A 34 18.16 3.17 12.37
CA GLN A 34 17.51 2.29 13.35
C GLN A 34 16.77 3.08 14.45
N ARG A 35 17.41 4.14 14.97
CA ARG A 35 16.77 5.04 15.94
C ARG A 35 15.57 5.76 15.33
N GLY A 36 15.71 6.25 14.10
CA GLY A 36 14.63 6.89 13.35
C GLY A 36 13.42 5.96 13.22
N ILE A 37 13.63 4.72 12.78
CA ILE A 37 12.56 3.71 12.65
C ILE A 37 11.88 3.46 14.00
N LEU A 38 12.64 3.29 15.09
CA LEU A 38 12.06 3.05 16.41
C LEU A 38 11.21 4.23 16.90
N ILE A 39 11.67 5.46 16.67
CA ILE A 39 10.92 6.68 16.98
C ILE A 39 9.65 6.74 16.14
N SER A 40 9.73 6.45 14.84
CA SER A 40 8.57 6.41 13.95
C SER A 40 7.54 5.39 14.39
N VAL A 41 7.94 4.19 14.83
CA VAL A 41 7.02 3.19 15.39
C VAL A 41 6.35 3.71 16.66
N GLY A 42 7.08 4.39 17.53
CA GLY A 42 6.50 5.02 18.74
C GLY A 42 5.41 6.04 18.40
N PHE A 43 5.69 6.93 17.45
CA PHE A 43 4.68 7.90 16.97
C PHE A 43 3.50 7.22 16.26
N TRP A 44 3.75 6.13 15.53
CA TRP A 44 2.69 5.38 14.86
C TRP A 44 1.69 4.83 15.88
N VAL A 45 2.16 4.20 16.96
CA VAL A 45 1.27 3.72 18.05
C VAL A 45 0.45 4.85 18.66
N ILE A 46 1.06 6.03 18.87
CA ILE A 46 0.36 7.19 19.42
C ILE A 46 -0.74 7.67 18.46
N PHE A 47 -0.42 7.84 17.19
CA PHE A 47 -1.37 8.32 16.19
C PHE A 47 -2.50 7.32 15.94
N ASP A 48 -2.21 6.03 15.88
CA ASP A 48 -3.24 4.99 15.76
C ASP A 48 -4.19 5.01 16.95
N CYS A 49 -3.65 5.13 18.18
CA CYS A 49 -4.48 5.31 19.37
C CYS A 49 -5.38 6.55 19.26
N MET A 50 -4.82 7.69 18.83
CA MET A 50 -5.60 8.91 18.63
C MET A 50 -6.71 8.72 17.59
N THR A 51 -6.45 8.00 16.51
CA THR A 51 -7.44 7.71 15.47
C THR A 51 -8.56 6.81 15.94
N VAL A 52 -8.23 5.71 16.62
CA VAL A 52 -9.24 4.82 17.19
C VAL A 52 -10.09 5.55 18.23
N LEU A 53 -9.46 6.30 19.15
CA LEU A 53 -10.18 7.07 20.16
C LEU A 53 -11.10 8.12 19.52
N SER A 54 -10.63 8.83 18.50
CA SER A 54 -11.46 9.82 17.79
C SER A 54 -12.70 9.17 17.16
N GLY A 55 -12.55 7.99 16.56
CA GLY A 55 -13.68 7.21 16.04
C GLY A 55 -14.68 6.78 17.13
N LEU A 56 -14.17 6.33 18.28
CA LEU A 56 -15.01 5.97 19.43
C LEU A 56 -15.76 7.17 20.03
N TYR A 57 -15.08 8.32 20.15
CA TYR A 57 -15.71 9.56 20.61
C TYR A 57 -16.76 10.06 19.62
N ALA A 58 -16.48 9.98 18.32
CA ALA A 58 -17.46 10.31 17.29
C ALA A 58 -18.73 9.47 17.44
N LEU A 59 -18.58 8.15 17.62
CA LEU A 59 -19.71 7.25 17.83
C LEU A 59 -20.53 7.59 19.10
N ALA A 60 -19.87 8.05 20.16
CA ALA A 60 -20.52 8.35 21.43
C ALA A 60 -21.21 9.73 21.47
N VAL A 61 -20.68 10.71 20.73
CA VAL A 61 -21.09 12.12 20.82
C VAL A 61 -21.91 12.57 19.62
N LEU A 62 -21.60 12.08 18.42
CA LEU A 62 -22.31 12.49 17.21
C LEU A 62 -23.59 11.66 17.04
N PRO A 63 -24.77 12.31 16.92
CA PRO A 63 -26.02 11.59 16.70
C PRO A 63 -26.08 10.93 15.31
N VAL A 64 -25.46 11.56 14.32
CA VAL A 64 -25.30 11.08 12.94
C VAL A 64 -23.96 11.59 12.41
N VAL A 65 -23.28 10.77 11.60
CA VAL A 65 -22.07 11.16 10.86
C VAL A 65 -22.51 11.56 9.45
N GLU A 66 -22.27 12.81 9.06
CA GLU A 66 -22.67 13.33 7.73
C GLU A 66 -21.51 13.30 6.73
N THR A 67 -20.29 13.63 7.18
CA THR A 67 -19.12 13.73 6.28
C THR A 67 -18.08 12.70 6.63
N SER A 68 -17.56 12.80 7.85
CA SER A 68 -16.51 11.94 8.37
C SER A 68 -16.43 12.16 9.88
N PRO A 69 -16.23 11.10 10.68
CA PRO A 69 -16.09 11.22 12.13
C PRO A 69 -15.12 12.33 12.58
N TYR A 70 -14.01 12.51 11.87
CA TYR A 70 -13.00 13.52 12.18
C TYR A 70 -13.44 14.95 11.88
N LEU A 71 -14.07 15.17 10.72
CA LEU A 71 -14.50 16.50 10.29
C LEU A 71 -15.69 16.97 11.11
N ASP A 72 -16.61 16.06 11.38
CA ASP A 72 -17.84 16.35 12.13
C ASP A 72 -17.50 16.64 13.60
N LEU A 73 -16.60 15.87 14.23
CA LEU A 73 -16.07 16.20 15.56
C LEU A 73 -15.35 17.54 15.60
N ALA A 74 -14.49 17.84 14.63
CA ALA A 74 -13.80 19.12 14.56
C ALA A 74 -14.78 20.29 14.41
N SER A 75 -15.88 20.09 13.68
CA SER A 75 -16.92 21.10 13.50
C SER A 75 -17.71 21.38 14.77
N LEU A 76 -17.93 20.34 15.59
CA LEU A 76 -18.67 20.42 16.84
C LEU A 76 -17.83 21.00 17.99
N LEU A 77 -16.55 20.60 18.08
CA LEU A 77 -15.72 20.86 19.27
C LEU A 77 -14.78 22.07 19.12
N LEU A 78 -14.32 22.40 17.91
CA LEU A 78 -13.28 23.40 17.74
C LEU A 78 -13.85 24.81 17.49
N PRO A 79 -13.32 25.85 18.16
CA PRO A 79 -13.64 27.23 17.80
C PRO A 79 -13.14 27.55 16.37
N PRO A 80 -13.69 28.58 15.70
CA PRO A 80 -13.42 28.84 14.28
C PRO A 80 -11.93 28.89 13.90
N PHE A 81 -11.09 29.51 14.73
CA PHE A 81 -9.66 29.59 14.49
C PHE A 81 -8.97 28.22 14.56
N ALA A 82 -9.24 27.43 15.60
CA ALA A 82 -8.65 26.11 15.77
C ALA A 82 -9.15 25.12 14.70
N LYS A 83 -10.44 25.24 14.29
CA LYS A 83 -10.99 24.48 13.17
C LYS A 83 -10.26 24.81 11.87
N GLY A 84 -9.98 26.08 11.60
CA GLY A 84 -9.20 26.51 10.44
C GLY A 84 -7.79 25.92 10.45
N MET A 85 -7.08 25.99 11.58
CA MET A 85 -5.76 25.37 11.75
C MET A 85 -5.80 23.86 11.52
N PHE A 86 -6.79 23.17 12.10
CA PHE A 86 -6.98 21.73 11.93
C PHE A 86 -7.14 21.35 10.45
N LEU A 87 -7.99 22.05 9.70
CA LEU A 87 -8.19 21.79 8.27
C LEU A 87 -6.92 22.06 7.45
N VAL A 88 -6.21 23.16 7.72
CA VAL A 88 -4.95 23.46 7.04
C VAL A 88 -3.89 22.37 7.33
N SER A 89 -3.78 21.92 8.58
CA SER A 89 -2.89 20.82 8.96
C SER A 89 -3.28 19.51 8.28
N LEU A 90 -4.57 19.19 8.20
CA LEU A 90 -5.07 18.00 7.50
C LEU A 90 -4.67 18.03 6.01
N PHE A 91 -4.89 19.15 5.33
CA PHE A 91 -4.48 19.32 3.94
C PHE A 91 -2.96 19.22 3.78
N ALA A 92 -2.18 19.83 4.68
CA ALA A 92 -0.73 19.75 4.62
C ALA A 92 -0.22 18.30 4.72
N ILE A 93 -0.78 17.50 5.64
CA ILE A 93 -0.45 16.07 5.79
C ILE A 93 -0.81 15.28 4.54
N VAL A 94 -2.02 15.45 4.00
CA VAL A 94 -2.45 14.80 2.76
C VAL A 94 -1.52 15.18 1.61
N MET A 95 -1.23 16.47 1.42
CA MET A 95 -0.36 16.94 0.35
C MET A 95 1.06 16.40 0.45
N SER A 96 1.64 16.31 1.65
CA SER A 96 2.97 15.70 1.85
C SER A 96 3.03 14.23 1.43
N THR A 97 1.92 13.51 1.61
CA THR A 97 1.79 12.10 1.26
C THR A 97 1.59 11.95 -0.25
N VAL A 98 0.71 12.76 -0.84
CA VAL A 98 0.47 12.80 -2.29
C VAL A 98 1.75 13.15 -3.04
N ASP A 99 2.50 14.15 -2.61
CA ASP A 99 3.76 14.56 -3.24
C ASP A 99 4.77 13.39 -3.29
N SER A 100 5.00 12.78 -2.13
CA SER A 100 5.95 11.66 -1.99
C SER A 100 5.58 10.46 -2.86
N PHE A 101 4.33 9.98 -2.80
CA PHE A 101 3.91 8.81 -3.56
C PHE A 101 3.79 9.10 -5.06
N THR A 102 3.32 10.28 -5.44
CA THR A 102 3.23 10.66 -6.86
C THR A 102 4.63 10.73 -7.47
N PHE A 103 5.61 11.28 -6.74
CA PHE A 103 6.99 11.32 -7.20
C PHE A 103 7.60 9.91 -7.34
N ILE A 104 7.39 9.02 -6.36
CA ILE A 104 7.88 7.64 -6.43
C ILE A 104 7.30 6.92 -7.65
N SER A 105 5.97 6.96 -7.84
CA SER A 105 5.32 6.32 -8.99
C SER A 105 5.80 6.90 -10.32
N ALA A 106 5.95 8.22 -10.41
CA ALA A 106 6.47 8.90 -11.59
C ALA A 106 7.92 8.53 -11.88
N TYR A 107 8.76 8.37 -10.85
CA TYR A 107 10.14 7.93 -10.98
C TYR A 107 10.19 6.49 -11.50
N THR A 108 9.33 5.60 -10.98
CA THR A 108 9.23 4.22 -11.45
C THR A 108 8.82 4.14 -12.91
N ILE A 109 7.85 4.95 -13.35
CA ILE A 109 7.44 5.00 -14.77
C ILE A 109 8.53 5.61 -15.65
N GLY A 110 9.13 6.71 -15.20
CA GLY A 110 10.02 7.52 -16.03
C GLY A 110 11.47 7.05 -16.09
N ARG A 111 11.95 6.32 -15.07
CA ARG A 111 13.36 5.93 -14.92
C ARG A 111 13.52 4.43 -14.72
N ASP A 112 12.78 3.81 -13.79
CA ASP A 112 12.96 2.38 -13.51
C ASP A 112 12.47 1.52 -14.67
N LEU A 113 11.27 1.79 -15.20
CA LEU A 113 10.69 1.00 -16.30
C LEU A 113 11.53 1.03 -17.59
N PRO A 114 11.98 2.19 -18.11
CA PRO A 114 12.88 2.23 -19.27
C PRO A 114 14.20 1.48 -19.01
N THR A 115 14.74 1.57 -17.80
CA THR A 115 15.98 0.89 -17.40
C THR A 115 15.80 -0.63 -17.42
N VAL A 116 14.69 -1.13 -16.88
CA VAL A 116 14.35 -2.57 -16.88
C VAL A 116 14.09 -3.09 -18.30
N LEU A 117 13.53 -2.26 -19.18
CA LEU A 117 13.33 -2.59 -20.61
C LEU A 117 14.63 -2.50 -21.44
N GLY A 118 15.77 -2.16 -20.82
CA GLY A 118 17.06 -2.05 -21.50
C GLY A 118 17.19 -0.81 -22.39
N LEU A 119 16.31 0.18 -22.24
CA LEU A 119 16.37 1.42 -23.00
C LEU A 119 17.48 2.33 -22.43
N LYS A 120 18.51 2.58 -23.23
CA LYS A 120 19.58 3.52 -22.89
C LYS A 120 19.18 4.94 -23.29
N LEU A 121 18.46 5.62 -22.43
CA LEU A 121 18.03 7.00 -22.62
C LEU A 121 19.00 7.97 -21.96
N SER A 122 19.08 9.21 -22.46
CA SER A 122 19.80 10.28 -21.77
C SER A 122 19.08 10.69 -20.48
N ASP A 123 19.82 11.26 -19.51
CA ASP A 123 19.23 11.75 -18.26
C ASP A 123 18.14 12.80 -18.51
N GLU A 124 18.34 13.69 -19.49
CA GLU A 124 17.33 14.67 -19.89
C GLU A 124 16.02 14.00 -20.34
N LYS A 125 16.13 12.89 -21.09
CA LYS A 125 14.96 12.15 -21.55
C LYS A 125 14.27 11.41 -20.41
N MET A 126 15.05 10.84 -19.47
CA MET A 126 14.48 10.23 -18.26
C MET A 126 13.72 11.27 -17.42
N ILE A 127 14.27 12.49 -17.24
CA ILE A 127 13.58 13.57 -16.52
C ILE A 127 12.27 13.94 -17.21
N GLN A 128 12.26 14.05 -18.55
CA GLN A 128 11.02 14.29 -19.31
C GLN A 128 10.00 13.17 -19.07
N LEU A 129 10.43 11.91 -19.11
CA LEU A 129 9.55 10.76 -18.86
C LEU A 129 9.04 10.74 -17.40
N THR A 130 9.83 11.11 -16.41
CA THR A 130 9.36 11.26 -15.02
C THR A 130 8.31 12.35 -14.92
N ARG A 131 8.45 13.49 -15.62
CA ARG A 131 7.41 14.53 -15.65
C ARG A 131 6.12 14.04 -16.30
N VAL A 132 6.21 13.24 -17.36
CA VAL A 132 5.04 12.56 -17.95
C VAL A 132 4.46 11.56 -16.95
N GLY A 133 5.30 10.81 -16.24
CA GLY A 133 4.90 9.89 -15.17
C GLY A 133 4.13 10.56 -14.04
N LEU A 134 4.46 11.81 -13.68
CA LEU A 134 3.69 12.60 -12.70
C LEU A 134 2.25 12.82 -13.22
N GLY A 135 2.11 13.23 -14.48
CA GLY A 135 0.79 13.44 -15.10
C GLY A 135 -0.02 12.15 -15.20
N VAL A 136 0.61 11.04 -15.61
CA VAL A 136 -0.04 9.72 -15.69
C VAL A 136 -0.49 9.25 -14.31
N THR A 137 0.38 9.37 -13.30
CA THR A 137 0.06 8.99 -11.92
C THR A 137 -1.09 9.83 -11.38
N ALA A 138 -1.05 11.15 -11.56
CA ALA A 138 -2.11 12.05 -11.10
C ALA A 138 -3.46 11.71 -11.74
N LEU A 139 -3.49 11.50 -13.06
CA LEU A 139 -4.71 11.11 -13.78
C LEU A 139 -5.26 9.78 -13.27
N PHE A 140 -4.40 8.76 -13.13
CA PHE A 140 -4.80 7.45 -12.65
C PHE A 140 -5.33 7.50 -11.21
N SER A 141 -4.66 8.24 -10.32
CA SER A 141 -5.10 8.46 -8.94
C SER A 141 -6.46 9.16 -8.85
N ILE A 142 -6.72 10.16 -9.70
CA ILE A 142 -8.03 10.83 -9.76
C ILE A 142 -9.11 9.85 -10.22
N CYS A 143 -8.84 9.04 -11.25
CA CYS A 143 -9.79 8.01 -11.71
C CYS A 143 -10.13 7.02 -10.58
N LEU A 144 -9.13 6.55 -9.82
CA LEU A 144 -9.36 5.67 -8.67
C LEU A 144 -10.17 6.35 -7.57
N ALA A 145 -9.86 7.61 -7.25
CA ALA A 145 -10.58 8.38 -6.24
C ALA A 145 -12.04 8.64 -6.60
N LEU A 146 -12.38 8.69 -7.89
CA LEU A 146 -13.76 8.81 -8.38
C LEU A 146 -14.50 7.47 -8.43
N TYR A 147 -13.78 6.35 -8.51
CA TYR A 147 -14.37 5.01 -8.60
C TYR A 147 -14.67 4.41 -7.22
N PHE A 148 -13.78 4.60 -6.25
CA PHE A 148 -13.94 4.04 -4.90
C PHE A 148 -14.57 5.05 -3.95
N GLU A 149 -15.60 4.62 -3.21
CA GLU A 149 -16.24 5.43 -2.16
C GLU A 149 -15.40 5.44 -0.87
N TYR A 150 -14.85 4.28 -0.48
CA TYR A 150 -14.07 4.13 0.74
C TYR A 150 -12.60 3.84 0.46
N ALA A 151 -11.71 4.59 1.12
CA ALA A 151 -10.26 4.38 1.01
C ALA A 151 -9.82 2.99 1.51
N VAL A 152 -10.55 2.42 2.47
CA VAL A 152 -10.28 1.09 3.04
C VAL A 152 -10.40 0.00 1.97
N ASP A 153 -11.34 0.15 1.02
CA ASP A 153 -11.55 -0.83 -0.05
C ASP A 153 -10.37 -0.86 -1.02
N ILE A 154 -9.80 0.30 -1.33
CA ILE A 154 -8.58 0.41 -2.14
C ILE A 154 -7.44 -0.34 -1.45
N TRP A 155 -7.22 -0.06 -0.16
CA TRP A 155 -6.16 -0.70 0.63
C TRP A 155 -6.32 -2.20 0.70
N TYR A 156 -7.55 -2.68 0.93
CA TYR A 156 -7.84 -4.10 1.01
C TYR A 156 -7.60 -4.80 -0.35
N LEU A 157 -8.13 -4.23 -1.43
CA LEU A 157 -7.99 -4.79 -2.78
C LEU A 157 -6.53 -4.82 -3.24
N VAL A 158 -5.84 -3.68 -3.13
CA VAL A 158 -4.44 -3.56 -3.54
C VAL A 158 -3.56 -4.44 -2.66
N GLY A 159 -3.75 -4.43 -1.34
CA GLY A 159 -3.01 -5.27 -0.41
C GLY A 159 -3.14 -6.76 -0.74
N SER A 160 -4.35 -7.20 -1.09
CA SER A 160 -4.64 -8.60 -1.44
C SER A 160 -3.88 -9.10 -2.66
N PHE A 161 -3.48 -8.22 -3.57
CA PHE A 161 -2.69 -8.56 -4.76
C PHE A 161 -1.20 -8.27 -4.60
N VAL A 162 -0.85 -7.15 -3.97
CA VAL A 162 0.53 -6.66 -3.92
C VAL A 162 1.38 -7.44 -2.91
N VAL A 163 0.83 -7.74 -1.73
CA VAL A 163 1.53 -8.53 -0.69
C VAL A 163 1.99 -9.89 -1.20
N PRO A 164 1.13 -10.76 -1.78
CA PRO A 164 1.57 -12.08 -2.26
C PRO A 164 2.56 -11.99 -3.42
N THR A 165 2.50 -10.91 -4.19
CA THR A 165 3.35 -10.68 -5.36
C THR A 165 4.76 -10.27 -4.98
N LEU A 166 4.93 -9.35 -4.04
CA LEU A 166 6.23 -8.71 -3.80
C LEU A 166 6.94 -9.19 -2.55
N LEU A 167 6.21 -9.66 -1.52
CA LEU A 167 6.82 -9.96 -0.23
C LEU A 167 7.91 -11.03 -0.32
N ILE A 168 7.59 -12.17 -0.95
CA ILE A 168 8.56 -13.27 -1.08
C ILE A 168 9.69 -12.90 -2.05
N PRO A 169 9.44 -12.39 -3.27
CA PRO A 169 10.51 -11.90 -4.14
C PRO A 169 11.46 -10.90 -3.47
N LEU A 170 10.93 -9.95 -2.69
CA LEU A 170 11.74 -8.98 -1.99
C LEU A 170 12.67 -9.65 -0.97
N ILE A 171 12.15 -10.56 -0.14
CA ILE A 171 12.95 -11.33 0.81
C ILE A 171 14.05 -12.12 0.06
N THR A 172 13.71 -12.74 -1.06
CA THR A 172 14.73 -13.47 -1.86
C THR A 172 15.82 -12.56 -2.39
N GLY A 173 15.47 -11.35 -2.84
CA GLY A 173 16.43 -10.34 -3.29
C GLY A 173 17.31 -9.81 -2.17
N LEU A 174 16.74 -9.49 -1.01
CA LEU A 174 17.47 -8.98 0.16
C LEU A 174 18.48 -9.99 0.69
N TYR A 175 18.10 -11.27 0.78
CA TYR A 175 18.99 -12.34 1.24
C TYR A 175 19.83 -12.98 0.13
N GLN A 176 19.80 -12.44 -1.08
CA GLN A 176 20.57 -12.92 -2.24
C GLN A 176 20.35 -14.42 -2.50
N ILE A 177 19.11 -14.89 -2.30
CA ILE A 177 18.73 -16.28 -2.54
C ILE A 177 18.52 -16.45 -4.04
N LYS A 178 19.30 -17.35 -4.67
CA LYS A 178 19.16 -17.64 -6.09
C LYS A 178 17.86 -18.41 -6.36
N ILE A 179 17.08 -17.90 -7.30
CA ILE A 179 15.81 -18.47 -7.75
C ILE A 179 15.95 -18.84 -9.22
N ARG A 180 15.63 -20.10 -9.56
CA ARG A 180 15.75 -20.61 -10.95
C ARG A 180 14.83 -19.89 -11.94
N ASN A 181 13.62 -19.54 -11.50
CA ASN A 181 12.62 -18.87 -12.34
C ASN A 181 11.98 -17.68 -11.59
N PRO A 182 12.65 -16.50 -11.59
CA PRO A 182 12.16 -15.32 -10.86
C PRO A 182 10.90 -14.72 -11.49
N LEU A 183 10.71 -14.85 -12.81
CA LEU A 183 9.53 -14.34 -13.49
C LEU A 183 8.26 -15.08 -13.06
N ALA A 184 8.32 -16.41 -12.95
CA ALA A 184 7.19 -17.20 -12.46
C ALA A 184 6.85 -16.86 -11.00
N LEU A 185 7.86 -16.63 -10.16
CA LEU A 185 7.66 -16.21 -8.77
C LEU A 185 6.96 -14.84 -8.66
N LEU A 186 7.23 -13.93 -9.60
CA LEU A 186 6.62 -12.60 -9.61
C LEU A 186 5.22 -12.58 -10.24
N LEU A 187 4.97 -13.36 -11.30
CA LEU A 187 3.74 -13.25 -12.09
C LEU A 187 2.62 -14.21 -11.65
N LEU A 188 2.95 -15.40 -11.15
CA LEU A 188 1.92 -16.39 -10.82
C LEU A 188 1.10 -16.04 -9.56
N PRO A 189 1.69 -15.54 -8.44
CA PRO A 189 0.91 -15.15 -7.27
C PRO A 189 -0.18 -14.10 -7.53
N PRO A 190 0.08 -12.97 -8.22
CA PRO A 190 -0.98 -11.99 -8.51
C PRO A 190 -2.04 -12.56 -9.45
N VAL A 191 -1.65 -13.35 -10.46
CA VAL A 191 -2.61 -13.96 -11.39
C VAL A 191 -3.58 -14.86 -10.64
N ILE A 192 -3.09 -15.69 -9.73
CA ILE A 192 -3.95 -16.56 -8.92
C ILE A 192 -4.87 -15.74 -8.00
N ALA A 193 -4.34 -14.72 -7.34
CA ALA A 193 -5.16 -13.84 -6.50
C ALA A 193 -6.25 -13.11 -7.32
N ILE A 194 -5.91 -12.59 -8.50
CA ILE A 194 -6.87 -11.94 -9.40
C ILE A 194 -7.93 -12.93 -9.89
N CYS A 195 -7.56 -14.14 -10.30
CA CYS A 195 -8.52 -15.18 -10.67
C CYS A 195 -9.46 -15.53 -9.52
N TRP A 196 -8.95 -15.59 -8.29
CA TRP A 196 -9.75 -15.84 -7.10
C TRP A 196 -10.74 -14.71 -6.80
N TYR A 197 -10.29 -13.46 -6.98
CA TYR A 197 -11.12 -12.28 -6.84
C TYR A 197 -12.24 -12.25 -7.90
N ILE A 198 -11.90 -12.48 -9.17
CA ILE A 198 -12.87 -12.54 -10.28
C ILE A 198 -13.90 -13.66 -10.04
N TYR A 199 -13.46 -14.81 -9.54
CA TYR A 199 -14.38 -15.88 -9.17
C TYR A 199 -15.38 -15.42 -8.08
N GLY A 200 -14.89 -14.74 -7.05
CA GLY A 200 -15.73 -14.25 -5.95
C GLY A 200 -16.79 -13.25 -6.41
N ILE A 201 -16.42 -12.28 -7.23
CA ILE A 201 -17.36 -11.26 -7.73
C ILE A 201 -18.39 -11.83 -8.72
N THR A 202 -18.05 -12.90 -9.44
CA THR A 202 -18.97 -13.54 -10.41
C THR A 202 -19.93 -14.52 -9.75
N HIS A 203 -19.64 -14.95 -8.52
CA HIS A 203 -20.50 -15.82 -7.72
C HIS A 203 -20.89 -15.10 -6.43
N PRO A 204 -21.66 -14.00 -6.47
CA PRO A 204 -22.04 -13.32 -5.24
C PRO A 204 -22.92 -14.21 -4.36
N THR A 205 -22.79 -14.02 -3.06
CA THR A 205 -23.72 -14.55 -2.06
C THR A 205 -25.12 -13.94 -2.25
N ILE A 206 -26.13 -14.51 -1.59
CA ILE A 206 -27.53 -14.01 -1.63
C ILE A 206 -27.62 -12.53 -1.22
N GLU A 207 -26.69 -12.07 -0.38
CA GLU A 207 -26.59 -10.70 0.12
C GLU A 207 -25.76 -9.76 -0.79
N GLY A 208 -25.29 -10.23 -1.95
CA GLY A 208 -24.54 -9.43 -2.91
C GLY A 208 -23.03 -9.31 -2.64
N TYR A 209 -22.52 -9.92 -1.56
CA TYR A 209 -21.08 -9.95 -1.26
C TYR A 209 -20.35 -11.02 -2.08
N PRO A 210 -19.09 -10.79 -2.50
CA PRO A 210 -18.30 -11.78 -3.23
C PRO A 210 -18.18 -13.12 -2.47
N ASN A 211 -18.52 -14.25 -3.11
CA ASN A 211 -18.34 -15.58 -2.52
C ASN A 211 -17.03 -16.19 -2.99
N TYR A 212 -15.96 -15.95 -2.25
CA TYR A 212 -14.66 -16.52 -2.58
C TYR A 212 -14.64 -18.05 -2.37
N ILE A 213 -13.78 -18.75 -3.13
CA ILE A 213 -13.62 -20.20 -3.01
C ILE A 213 -13.25 -20.54 -1.56
N TRP A 214 -14.06 -21.41 -0.94
CA TRP A 214 -13.95 -21.81 0.47
C TRP A 214 -14.04 -20.66 1.49
N GLY A 215 -14.60 -19.50 1.10
CA GLY A 215 -14.66 -18.30 1.95
C GLY A 215 -13.27 -17.69 2.24
N LEU A 216 -12.25 -18.06 1.45
CA LEU A 216 -10.89 -17.56 1.62
C LEU A 216 -10.67 -16.33 0.75
N ASP A 217 -10.20 -15.26 1.39
CA ASP A 217 -9.77 -14.05 0.71
C ASP A 217 -8.72 -14.33 -0.39
N PRO A 218 -8.75 -13.61 -1.53
CA PRO A 218 -7.80 -13.76 -2.64
C PRO A 218 -6.32 -13.70 -2.26
N MET A 219 -5.98 -13.05 -1.15
CA MET A 219 -4.60 -12.97 -0.70
C MET A 219 -4.02 -14.31 -0.25
N TYR A 220 -4.81 -15.18 0.39
CA TYR A 220 -4.35 -16.48 0.87
C TYR A 220 -3.78 -17.38 -0.23
N PRO A 221 -4.52 -17.68 -1.32
CA PRO A 221 -3.99 -18.50 -2.40
C PRO A 221 -2.80 -17.82 -3.09
N GLY A 222 -2.79 -16.48 -3.19
CA GLY A 222 -1.63 -15.74 -3.68
C GLY A 222 -0.37 -15.98 -2.84
N VAL A 223 -0.47 -15.81 -1.51
CA VAL A 223 0.67 -15.99 -0.60
C VAL A 223 1.13 -17.45 -0.59
N ALA A 224 0.17 -18.40 -0.59
CA ALA A 224 0.48 -19.82 -0.64
C ALA A 224 1.24 -20.20 -1.91
N VAL A 225 0.81 -19.73 -3.07
CA VAL A 225 1.50 -19.96 -4.36
C VAL A 225 2.90 -19.34 -4.33
N SER A 226 3.04 -18.11 -3.82
CA SER A 226 4.33 -17.44 -3.69
C SER A 226 5.32 -18.25 -2.85
N LEU A 227 4.87 -18.80 -1.71
CA LEU A 227 5.68 -19.67 -0.84
C LEU A 227 6.04 -21.01 -1.48
N VAL A 228 5.09 -21.65 -2.17
CA VAL A 228 5.32 -22.92 -2.87
C VAL A 228 6.34 -22.74 -4.00
N LEU A 229 6.18 -21.70 -4.82
CA LEU A 229 7.12 -21.40 -5.90
C LEU A 229 8.51 -21.07 -5.36
N PHE A 230 8.60 -20.35 -4.26
CA PHE A 230 9.87 -20.14 -3.57
C PHE A 230 10.51 -21.46 -3.15
N ALA A 231 9.77 -22.36 -2.51
CA ALA A 231 10.30 -23.66 -2.08
C ALA A 231 10.76 -24.54 -3.25
N VAL A 232 10.04 -24.50 -4.37
CA VAL A 232 10.34 -25.30 -5.58
C VAL A 232 11.49 -24.73 -6.39
N TYR A 233 11.56 -23.40 -6.55
CA TYR A 233 12.56 -22.74 -7.42
C TYR A 233 13.81 -22.24 -6.69
N LYS A 234 13.82 -22.29 -5.35
CA LYS A 234 15.03 -22.00 -4.57
C LYS A 234 16.14 -22.99 -4.94
N GLU A 235 17.28 -22.44 -5.38
CA GLU A 235 18.46 -23.26 -5.59
C GLU A 235 18.95 -23.81 -4.25
N ARG A 236 19.07 -25.13 -4.14
CA ARG A 236 19.78 -25.73 -3.02
C ARG A 236 21.25 -25.40 -3.20
N LYS A 237 21.88 -24.77 -2.20
CA LYS A 237 23.34 -24.62 -2.16
C LYS A 237 23.93 -26.02 -2.33
N LYS A 238 24.69 -26.23 -3.40
CA LYS A 238 25.58 -27.38 -3.54
C LYS A 238 26.71 -27.26 -2.51
#